data_AF-A0A4Y2Q1Q2-F1
#
_entry.id   AF-A0A4Y2Q1Q2-F1
#
_cell.length_a   1.000
_cell.length_b   1.000
_cell.length_c   1.000
_cell.angle_alpha   90.00
_cell.angle_beta   90.00
_cell.angle_gamma   90.00
#
_symmetry.space_group_name_H-M   'P 1'
#
loop_
_entity.id
_entity.type
_entity.pdbx_description
1 polymer ?
#
loop_
_entity_poly.entity_id
_entity_poly.type
_entity_poly.pdbx_seq_one_letter_code
_entity_poly.pdbx_strand_id
1 'polypeptide(L)'
;MVTAMDDAIGSLVADMKRFGFWDNFLIAFISDNGADVVNGGSNYPLRGAKMTLWEGGTRVPTFLYGDILQKSGYVNNNLIHAVDWFPTLLAAAGGRNTDKDLDGLNLWDMISRDGPPVRNEFVYNIYDVEYKRAAIRVGDYKLILGYPGLPCDWVQVSEELEGIELETTCPKSNITERGVYLFNIKGK
;
A
#
# COMPACT_ATOMS: atom_id res chain seq x y z
N MET A 1 1.94 -19.72 5.15
CA MET A 1 1.80 -18.57 6.09
C MET A 1 0.52 -17.81 5.85
N VAL A 2 0.22 -17.37 4.62
CA VAL A 2 -1.00 -16.61 4.30
C VAL A 2 -2.30 -17.34 4.69
N THR A 3 -2.42 -18.65 4.41
CA THR A 3 -3.59 -19.45 4.84
C THR A 3 -3.82 -19.43 6.35
N ALA A 4 -2.75 -19.54 7.15
CA ALA A 4 -2.89 -19.51 8.61
C ALA A 4 -3.32 -18.13 9.13
N MET A 5 -2.92 -17.05 8.45
CA MET A 5 -3.43 -15.70 8.75
C MET A 5 -4.92 -15.59 8.43
N ASP A 6 -5.36 -16.13 7.29
CA ASP A 6 -6.77 -16.16 6.90
C ASP A 6 -7.62 -16.96 7.91
N ASP A 7 -7.17 -18.14 8.34
CA ASP A 7 -7.81 -18.95 9.38
C ASP A 7 -7.92 -18.18 10.72
N ALA A 8 -6.89 -17.42 11.08
CA ALA A 8 -6.87 -16.61 12.29
C ALA A 8 -7.88 -15.45 12.21
N ILE A 9 -7.98 -14.79 11.05
CA ILE A 9 -9.01 -13.76 10.80
C ILE A 9 -10.40 -14.39 10.85
N GLY A 10 -10.59 -15.57 10.27
CA GLY A 10 -11.85 -16.33 10.35
C GLY A 10 -12.26 -16.63 11.80
N SER A 11 -11.28 -17.03 12.63
CA SER A 11 -11.49 -17.26 14.06
C SER A 11 -11.88 -15.98 14.81
N LEU A 12 -11.20 -14.86 14.54
CA LEU A 12 -11.55 -13.55 15.09
C LEU A 12 -12.99 -13.14 14.73
N VAL A 13 -13.37 -13.32 13.47
CA VAL A 13 -14.73 -13.02 12.98
C VAL A 13 -15.77 -13.88 13.69
N ALA A 14 -15.49 -15.18 13.90
CA ALA A 14 -16.38 -16.07 14.63
C ALA A 14 -16.57 -15.65 16.09
N ASP A 15 -15.49 -15.25 16.77
CA ASP A 15 -15.54 -14.76 18.15
C ASP A 15 -16.28 -13.42 18.25
N MET A 16 -16.04 -12.47 17.34
CA MET A 16 -16.78 -11.20 17.30
C MET A 16 -18.30 -11.44 17.19
N LYS A 17 -18.73 -12.38 16.35
CA LYS A 17 -20.15 -12.77 16.23
C LYS A 17 -20.66 -13.42 17.51
N ARG A 18 -19.90 -14.35 18.08
CA ARG A 18 -20.28 -15.08 19.30
C ARG A 18 -20.45 -14.18 20.52
N PHE A 19 -19.60 -13.16 20.66
CA PHE A 19 -19.59 -12.25 21.81
C PHE A 19 -20.40 -10.97 21.59
N GLY A 20 -21.10 -10.83 20.45
CA GLY A 20 -21.97 -9.69 20.18
C GLY A 20 -21.25 -8.40 19.77
N PHE A 21 -20.02 -8.50 19.25
CA PHE A 21 -19.25 -7.37 18.71
C PHE A 21 -19.48 -7.14 17.20
N TRP A 22 -20.46 -7.82 16.61
CA TRP A 22 -20.67 -7.82 15.16
C TRP A 22 -21.60 -6.68 14.66
N ASP A 23 -22.29 -5.95 15.54
CA ASP A 23 -23.27 -4.95 15.11
C ASP A 23 -22.69 -3.53 14.95
N ASN A 24 -21.43 -3.31 15.35
CA ASN A 24 -20.76 -2.00 15.29
C ASN A 24 -19.25 -2.17 15.25
N PHE A 25 -18.72 -2.48 14.06
CA PHE A 25 -17.31 -2.77 13.89
C PHE A 25 -16.76 -2.28 12.55
N LEU A 26 -15.44 -2.20 12.51
CA LEU A 26 -14.67 -2.01 11.29
C LEU A 26 -13.43 -2.91 11.36
N ILE A 27 -13.25 -3.74 10.35
CA ILE A 27 -12.01 -4.45 10.07
C ILE A 27 -11.30 -3.67 8.97
N ALA A 28 -10.08 -3.23 9.24
CA ALA A 28 -9.16 -2.67 8.25
C ALA A 28 -8.00 -3.65 8.09
N PHE A 29 -7.89 -4.27 6.91
CA PHE A 29 -6.76 -5.12 6.55
C PHE A 29 -5.82 -4.33 5.66
N ILE A 30 -4.55 -4.22 6.06
CA ILE A 30 -3.52 -3.42 5.38
C ILE A 30 -2.20 -4.18 5.50
N SER A 31 -1.48 -4.34 4.39
CA SER A 31 -0.07 -4.80 4.43
C SER A 31 0.88 -3.61 4.64
N ASP A 32 1.99 -3.83 5.33
CA ASP A 32 2.97 -2.78 5.67
C ASP A 32 3.77 -2.27 4.46
N ASN A 33 4.17 -3.17 3.58
CA ASN A 33 4.89 -2.92 2.34
C ASN A 33 4.54 -3.98 1.29
N GLY A 34 5.08 -3.80 0.08
CA GLY A 34 5.04 -4.81 -0.96
C GLY A 34 5.73 -6.11 -0.55
N ALA A 35 5.40 -7.21 -1.23
CA ALA A 35 5.87 -8.53 -0.89
C ALA A 35 7.38 -8.70 -1.10
N ASP A 36 7.97 -9.56 -0.28
CA ASP A 36 9.33 -10.07 -0.50
C ASP A 36 9.29 -11.23 -1.49
N VAL A 37 9.65 -10.94 -2.74
CA VAL A 37 9.55 -11.90 -3.84
C VAL A 37 10.61 -13.02 -3.78
N VAL A 38 11.66 -12.86 -2.96
CA VAL A 38 12.67 -13.92 -2.74
C VAL A 38 12.15 -14.94 -1.75
N ASN A 39 11.31 -14.51 -0.81
CA ASN A 39 10.77 -15.34 0.26
C ASN A 39 9.32 -15.79 -0.02
N GLY A 40 9.01 -16.07 -1.29
CA GLY A 40 7.72 -16.63 -1.73
C GLY A 40 6.57 -15.62 -1.87
N GLY A 41 6.86 -14.33 -1.77
CA GLY A 41 5.90 -13.27 -2.05
C GLY A 41 5.68 -13.02 -3.54
N SER A 42 4.57 -12.37 -3.90
CA SER A 42 4.32 -11.93 -5.26
C SER A 42 3.71 -10.52 -5.26
N ASN A 43 4.20 -9.68 -6.17
CA ASN A 43 3.68 -8.34 -6.40
C ASN A 43 3.04 -8.19 -7.77
N TYR A 44 2.96 -9.26 -8.58
CA TYR A 44 2.39 -9.18 -9.92
C TYR A 44 0.96 -8.60 -9.90
N PRO A 45 0.59 -7.65 -10.78
CA PRO A 45 1.34 -7.15 -11.95
C PRO A 45 2.14 -5.87 -11.67
N LEU A 46 2.55 -5.62 -10.43
CA LEU A 46 3.34 -4.45 -10.05
C LEU A 46 4.83 -4.74 -10.15
N ARG A 47 5.56 -3.75 -10.66
CA ARG A 47 7.03 -3.77 -10.79
C ARG A 47 7.69 -3.65 -9.41
N GLY A 48 8.76 -4.41 -9.17
CA GLY A 48 9.58 -4.32 -7.96
C GLY A 48 9.08 -5.14 -6.76
N ALA A 49 9.72 -4.93 -5.61
CA ALA A 49 9.46 -5.70 -4.38
C ALA A 49 9.62 -4.86 -3.12
N LYS A 50 9.47 -5.48 -1.94
CA LYS A 50 9.87 -4.92 -0.65
C LYS A 50 11.20 -4.17 -0.76
N MET A 51 11.32 -3.05 -0.04
CA MET A 51 12.48 -2.12 -0.07
C MET A 51 12.65 -1.28 -1.35
N THR A 52 11.80 -1.44 -2.37
CA THR A 52 11.85 -0.62 -3.59
C THR A 52 10.83 0.51 -3.56
N LEU A 53 11.11 1.60 -4.28
CA LEU A 53 10.19 2.70 -4.55
C LEU A 53 9.27 2.43 -5.74
N TRP A 54 9.35 1.24 -6.36
CA TRP A 54 8.40 0.81 -7.37
C TRP A 54 7.03 0.49 -6.74
N GLU A 55 5.99 0.35 -7.57
CA GLU A 55 4.65 0.03 -7.06
C GLU A 55 4.60 -1.29 -6.31
N GLY A 56 5.35 -2.30 -6.73
CA GLY A 56 5.45 -3.59 -6.05
C GLY A 56 6.17 -3.52 -4.70
N GLY A 57 6.77 -2.40 -4.33
CA GLY A 57 7.30 -2.17 -2.97
C GLY A 57 6.39 -1.33 -2.08
N THR A 58 5.49 -0.55 -2.68
CA THR A 58 4.80 0.55 -1.98
C THR A 58 3.27 0.55 -2.11
N ARG A 59 2.72 -0.16 -3.10
CA ARG A 59 1.29 -0.36 -3.28
C ARG A 59 0.92 -1.74 -2.75
N VAL A 60 0.02 -1.76 -1.78
CA VAL A 60 -0.30 -2.94 -0.95
C VAL A 60 -1.77 -3.33 -1.07
N PRO A 61 -2.10 -4.61 -0.84
CA PRO A 61 -3.50 -5.00 -0.67
C PRO A 61 -4.08 -4.29 0.55
N THR A 62 -5.29 -3.77 0.40
CA THR A 62 -6.03 -3.13 1.48
C THR A 62 -7.52 -3.33 1.26
N PHE A 63 -8.25 -3.68 2.32
CA PHE A 63 -9.69 -3.67 2.32
C PHE A 63 -10.24 -3.21 3.67
N LEU A 64 -11.42 -2.61 3.63
CA LEU A 64 -12.22 -2.31 4.81
C LEU A 64 -13.51 -3.10 4.73
N TYR A 65 -13.94 -3.63 5.86
CA TYR A 65 -15.17 -4.38 5.99
C TYR A 65 -15.81 -4.10 7.36
N GLY A 66 -17.10 -3.81 7.38
CA GLY A 66 -17.82 -3.61 8.63
C GLY A 66 -19.11 -2.81 8.46
N ASP A 67 -19.96 -2.90 9.47
CA ASP A 67 -21.32 -2.34 9.45
C ASP A 67 -21.35 -0.82 9.57
N ILE A 68 -20.25 -0.19 10.01
CA ILE A 68 -20.15 1.27 10.08
C ILE A 68 -19.89 1.93 8.71
N LEU A 69 -19.61 1.13 7.66
CA LEU A 69 -19.49 1.62 6.28
C LEU A 69 -20.89 1.92 5.73
N GLN A 70 -21.10 3.12 5.19
CA GLN A 70 -22.40 3.51 4.60
C GLN A 70 -22.60 2.95 3.18
N LYS A 71 -21.50 2.62 2.50
CA LYS A 71 -21.48 1.95 1.20
C LYS A 71 -20.39 0.88 1.17
N SER A 72 -20.73 -0.30 0.68
CA SER A 72 -19.85 -1.46 0.59
C SER A 72 -19.90 -2.09 -0.80
N GLY A 73 -19.02 -3.07 -1.07
CA GLY A 73 -19.01 -3.80 -2.34
C GLY A 73 -18.47 -2.99 -3.53
N TYR A 74 -17.59 -2.02 -3.29
CA TYR A 74 -16.99 -1.18 -4.33
C TYR A 74 -15.45 -1.17 -4.25
N VAL A 75 -14.82 -0.78 -5.35
CA VAL A 75 -13.36 -0.60 -5.42
C VAL A 75 -13.04 0.89 -5.36
N ASN A 76 -12.27 1.28 -4.34
CA ASN A 76 -11.78 2.65 -4.21
C ASN A 76 -10.45 2.81 -4.97
N ASN A 77 -10.43 3.64 -6.00
CA ASN A 77 -9.24 3.93 -6.82
C ASN A 77 -8.57 5.27 -6.47
N ASN A 78 -8.99 5.92 -5.39
CA ASN A 78 -8.41 7.19 -4.93
C ASN A 78 -7.06 6.95 -4.24
N LEU A 79 -6.26 8.01 -4.11
CA LEU A 79 -4.97 7.92 -3.42
C LEU A 79 -5.17 7.89 -1.91
N ILE A 80 -4.47 6.95 -1.25
CA ILE A 80 -4.41 6.80 0.21
C ILE A 80 -2.94 6.57 0.57
N HIS A 81 -2.44 7.29 1.57
CA HIS A 81 -1.10 7.10 2.12
C HIS A 81 -1.17 6.53 3.54
N ALA A 82 -0.10 5.86 4.00
CA ALA A 82 -0.09 5.20 5.31
C ALA A 82 -0.40 6.18 6.47
N VAL A 83 0.04 7.43 6.35
CA VAL A 83 -0.20 8.49 7.35
C VAL A 83 -1.67 8.92 7.45
N ASP A 84 -2.49 8.62 6.44
CA ASP A 84 -3.92 8.95 6.45
C ASP A 84 -4.73 8.04 7.38
N TRP A 85 -4.21 6.85 7.70
CA TRP A 85 -4.95 5.88 8.52
C TRP A 85 -5.25 6.41 9.91
N PHE A 86 -4.33 7.14 10.54
CA PHE A 86 -4.57 7.70 11.87
C PHE A 86 -5.78 8.64 11.91
N PRO A 87 -5.81 9.78 11.18
CA PRO A 87 -6.94 10.69 11.22
C PRO A 87 -8.23 10.06 10.65
N THR A 88 -8.13 9.13 9.71
CA THR A 88 -9.27 8.43 9.12
C THR A 88 -9.95 7.48 10.12
N LEU A 89 -9.18 6.64 10.81
CA LEU A 89 -9.71 5.71 11.81
C LEU A 89 -10.19 6.45 13.06
N LEU A 90 -9.53 7.54 13.44
CA LEU A 90 -10.01 8.41 14.51
C LEU A 90 -11.40 9.00 14.18
N ALA A 91 -11.60 9.47 12.95
CA ALA A 91 -12.90 9.97 12.51
C ALA A 91 -13.96 8.86 12.46
N ALA A 92 -13.60 7.66 12.01
CA ALA A 92 -14.48 6.49 12.04
C ALA A 92 -14.95 6.14 13.46
N ALA A 93 -14.08 6.31 14.46
CA ALA A 93 -14.40 6.12 15.88
C ALA A 93 -15.18 7.30 16.51
N GLY A 94 -15.57 8.32 15.73
CA GLY A 94 -16.25 9.52 16.21
C GLY A 94 -15.33 10.53 16.90
N GLY A 95 -14.02 10.32 16.84
CA GLY A 95 -13.02 11.24 17.36
C GLY A 95 -12.79 12.45 16.46
N ARG A 96 -12.16 13.48 17.02
CA ARG A 96 -11.68 14.65 16.27
C ARG A 96 -10.21 14.84 16.55
N ASN A 97 -9.42 14.91 15.51
CA ASN A 97 -8.04 15.33 15.65
C ASN A 97 -7.98 16.85 15.91
N THR A 98 -7.15 17.27 16.86
CA THR A 98 -6.89 18.68 17.16
C THR A 98 -5.51 19.14 16.70
N ASP A 99 -4.65 18.20 16.31
CA ASP A 99 -3.33 18.47 15.79
C ASP A 99 -3.42 19.00 14.35
N LYS A 100 -2.86 20.19 14.11
CA LYS A 100 -2.86 20.84 12.80
C LYS A 100 -1.64 20.47 11.96
N ASP A 101 -0.65 19.80 12.54
CA ASP A 101 0.64 19.51 11.92
C ASP A 101 0.73 18.04 11.44
N LEU A 102 -0.41 17.33 11.35
CA LEU A 102 -0.44 15.99 10.76
C LEU A 102 -0.27 16.02 9.24
N ASP A 103 0.61 15.16 8.73
CA ASP A 103 0.74 14.88 7.29
C ASP A 103 -0.47 14.12 6.71
N GLY A 104 -1.22 13.44 7.59
CA GLY A 104 -2.39 12.63 7.27
C GLY A 104 -3.66 13.44 7.08
N LEU A 105 -4.46 13.04 6.09
CA LEU A 105 -5.77 13.59 5.80
C LEU A 105 -6.85 12.63 6.30
N ASN A 106 -7.94 13.17 6.84
CA ASN A 106 -9.12 12.37 7.16
C ASN A 106 -9.84 11.98 5.85
N LEU A 107 -9.81 10.70 5.51
CA LEU A 107 -10.42 10.13 4.31
C LEU A 107 -11.76 9.43 4.58
N TRP A 108 -12.30 9.55 5.81
CA TRP A 108 -13.41 8.71 6.25
C TRP A 108 -14.67 8.86 5.39
N ASP A 109 -15.06 10.09 5.02
CA ASP A 109 -16.24 10.28 4.17
C ASP A 109 -16.02 9.78 2.74
N MET A 110 -14.79 9.89 2.21
CA MET A 110 -14.43 9.31 0.91
C MET A 110 -14.57 7.79 0.94
N ILE A 111 -14.09 7.14 1.99
CA ILE A 111 -14.07 5.67 2.10
C ILE A 111 -15.44 5.11 2.51
N SER A 112 -16.09 5.69 3.51
CA SER A 112 -17.34 5.14 4.05
C SER A 112 -18.53 5.32 3.11
N ARG A 113 -18.49 6.29 2.18
CA ARG A 113 -19.63 6.65 1.32
C ARG A 113 -19.38 6.55 -0.17
N ASP A 114 -18.18 6.11 -0.60
CA ASP A 114 -17.69 6.27 -1.98
C ASP A 114 -17.77 7.73 -2.43
N GLY A 115 -17.22 8.61 -1.58
CA GLY A 115 -17.18 10.05 -1.80
C GLY A 115 -16.07 10.47 -2.77
N PRO A 116 -15.99 11.77 -3.09
CA PRO A 116 -14.97 12.31 -3.98
C PRO A 116 -13.54 12.16 -3.41
N PRO A 117 -12.51 12.16 -4.27
CA PRO A 117 -11.11 12.11 -3.84
C PRO A 117 -10.77 13.29 -2.93
N VAL A 118 -10.07 13.02 -1.83
CA VAL A 118 -9.54 14.04 -0.90
C VAL A 118 -8.05 14.30 -1.13
N ARG A 119 -7.27 13.23 -1.33
CA ARG A 119 -5.82 13.31 -1.58
C ARG A 119 -5.51 13.24 -3.07
N ASN A 120 -4.64 14.14 -3.55
CA ASN A 120 -4.10 14.10 -4.92
C ASN A 120 -2.58 13.86 -4.96
N GLU A 121 -1.87 14.02 -3.86
CA GLU A 121 -0.43 13.83 -3.81
C GLU A 121 0.05 13.34 -2.45
N PHE A 122 1.24 12.75 -2.42
CA PHE A 122 1.99 12.45 -1.20
C PHE A 122 3.46 12.16 -1.52
N VAL A 123 4.31 12.37 -0.52
CA VAL A 123 5.74 12.05 -0.58
C VAL A 123 5.98 10.73 0.13
N TYR A 124 6.69 9.81 -0.53
CA TYR A 124 7.09 8.54 0.09
C TYR A 124 8.21 8.76 1.10
N ASN A 125 9.24 9.49 0.67
CA ASN A 125 10.37 9.88 1.49
C ASN A 125 11.16 11.03 0.80
N ILE A 126 11.84 11.85 1.60
CA ILE A 126 12.77 12.87 1.12
C ILE A 126 14.14 12.48 1.66
N TYR A 127 14.99 11.93 0.81
CA TYR A 127 16.37 11.55 1.15
C TYR A 127 16.45 10.44 2.21
N ASP A 128 16.29 9.21 1.72
CA ASP A 128 16.69 8.02 2.48
C ASP A 128 18.19 8.09 2.79
N VAL A 129 18.60 7.99 4.06
CA VAL A 129 20.00 8.11 4.48
C VAL A 129 20.86 7.02 3.87
N GLU A 130 20.31 5.83 3.69
CA GLU A 130 21.03 4.65 3.20
C GLU A 130 21.17 4.69 1.67
N TYR A 131 20.09 5.02 0.96
CA TYR A 131 20.02 4.90 -0.50
C TYR A 131 19.98 6.23 -1.26
N LYS A 132 19.98 7.37 -0.55
CA LYS A 132 19.95 8.75 -1.11
C LYS A 132 18.88 8.95 -2.19
N ARG A 133 17.71 8.37 -1.96
CA ARG A 133 16.57 8.37 -2.88
C ARG A 133 15.39 9.17 -2.34
N ALA A 134 14.51 9.60 -3.22
CA ALA A 134 13.25 10.26 -2.88
C ALA A 134 12.16 9.87 -3.88
N ALA A 135 10.91 9.89 -3.46
CA ALA A 135 9.79 9.73 -4.38
C ALA A 135 8.56 10.54 -3.97
N ILE A 136 7.83 11.01 -4.97
CA ILE A 136 6.54 11.70 -4.81
C ILE A 136 5.53 11.13 -5.80
N ARG A 137 4.29 11.00 -5.35
CA ARG A 137 3.11 10.68 -6.14
C ARG A 137 2.28 11.94 -6.33
N VAL A 138 1.90 12.27 -7.57
CA VAL A 138 0.94 13.33 -7.89
C VAL A 138 -0.03 12.82 -8.95
N GLY A 139 -1.30 12.65 -8.59
CA GLY A 139 -2.34 12.11 -9.45
C GLY A 139 -1.93 10.76 -10.04
N ASP A 140 -1.84 10.70 -11.38
CA ASP A 140 -1.45 9.50 -12.11
C ASP A 140 0.07 9.35 -12.32
N TYR A 141 0.86 10.34 -11.92
CA TYR A 141 2.32 10.36 -12.12
C TYR A 141 3.10 10.06 -10.84
N LYS A 142 4.25 9.41 -10.98
CA LYS A 142 5.21 9.19 -9.90
C LYS A 142 6.60 9.57 -10.38
N LEU A 143 7.29 10.35 -9.55
CA LEU A 143 8.67 10.75 -9.75
C LEU A 143 9.52 10.05 -8.70
N ILE A 144 10.60 9.40 -9.14
CA ILE A 144 11.64 8.84 -8.28
C ILE A 144 12.95 9.54 -8.63
N LEU A 145 13.67 9.99 -7.60
CA LEU A 145 15.03 10.52 -7.66
C LEU A 145 15.98 9.55 -6.95
N GLY A 146 17.12 9.28 -7.57
CA GLY A 146 18.14 8.38 -7.04
C GLY A 146 17.84 6.91 -7.30
N TYR A 147 18.30 6.01 -6.42
CA TYR A 147 18.16 4.57 -6.60
C TYR A 147 16.71 4.09 -6.29
N PRO A 148 15.92 3.60 -7.26
CA PRO A 148 14.55 3.13 -7.04
C PRO A 148 14.48 1.76 -6.35
N GLY A 149 15.58 1.00 -6.31
CA GLY A 149 15.61 -0.36 -5.74
C GLY A 149 15.51 -1.47 -6.80
N LEU A 150 16.05 -2.64 -6.43
CA LEU A 150 15.95 -3.90 -7.16
C LEU A 150 15.05 -4.89 -6.39
N PRO A 151 14.33 -5.80 -7.08
CA PRO A 151 14.25 -5.94 -8.53
C PRO A 151 13.57 -4.73 -9.17
N CYS A 152 13.89 -4.48 -10.43
CA CYS A 152 13.35 -3.35 -11.18
C CYS A 152 12.27 -3.77 -12.16
N ASP A 153 11.87 -5.03 -12.23
CA ASP A 153 10.93 -5.46 -13.27
C ASP A 153 9.71 -6.15 -12.64
N TRP A 154 8.78 -6.58 -13.48
CA TRP A 154 7.75 -7.53 -13.11
C TRP A 154 8.38 -8.87 -12.79
N VAL A 155 8.29 -9.28 -11.53
CA VAL A 155 8.71 -10.61 -11.12
C VAL A 155 7.51 -11.54 -11.23
N GLN A 156 7.55 -12.45 -12.21
CA GLN A 156 6.54 -13.49 -12.33
C GLN A 156 6.71 -14.52 -11.20
N VAL A 157 5.61 -15.13 -10.79
CA VAL A 157 5.65 -16.24 -9.83
C VAL A 157 6.27 -17.44 -10.56
N SER A 158 7.47 -17.87 -10.16
CA SER A 158 8.03 -19.14 -10.62
C SER A 158 7.47 -20.27 -9.76
N GLU A 159 7.10 -21.39 -10.40
CA GLU A 159 6.77 -22.64 -9.70
C GLU A 159 8.05 -23.35 -9.20
N GLU A 160 9.21 -22.98 -9.75
CA GLU A 160 10.52 -23.49 -9.36
C GLU A 160 11.04 -22.69 -8.15
N LEU A 161 11.29 -23.42 -7.05
CA LEU A 161 11.79 -22.94 -5.76
C LEU A 161 13.27 -22.50 -5.77
N GLU A 162 13.94 -22.55 -6.93
CA GLU A 162 15.35 -22.18 -7.02
C GLU A 162 15.50 -20.67 -7.17
N GLY A 163 15.96 -20.07 -6.06
CA GLY A 163 16.50 -18.73 -5.88
C GLY A 163 16.39 -17.77 -7.06
N ILE A 164 15.35 -16.94 -7.07
CA ILE A 164 15.29 -15.78 -7.96
C ILE A 164 16.47 -14.85 -7.62
N GLU A 165 17.50 -14.85 -8.46
CA GLU A 165 18.55 -13.84 -8.41
C GLU A 165 17.97 -12.48 -8.84
N LEU A 166 17.54 -11.68 -7.86
CA LEU A 166 16.90 -10.38 -8.07
C LEU A 166 17.68 -9.44 -8.99
N GLU A 167 19.02 -9.54 -8.99
CA GLU A 167 19.90 -8.71 -9.82
C GLU A 167 19.77 -8.99 -11.33
N THR A 168 19.33 -10.18 -11.73
CA THR A 168 19.22 -10.57 -13.15
C THR A 168 17.93 -10.07 -13.82
N THR A 169 16.94 -9.66 -13.02
CA THR A 169 15.65 -9.18 -13.51
C THR A 169 15.72 -7.80 -14.20
N CYS A 170 16.87 -7.13 -14.17
CA CYS A 170 17.03 -5.80 -14.75
C CYS A 170 18.49 -5.53 -15.14
N PRO A 171 18.77 -5.03 -16.36
CA PRO A 171 20.12 -4.59 -16.70
C PRO A 171 20.54 -3.43 -15.79
N LYS A 172 21.59 -3.62 -14.96
CA LYS A 172 22.13 -2.58 -14.05
C LYS A 172 22.43 -1.25 -14.77
N SER A 173 22.64 -1.27 -16.09
CA SER A 173 22.87 -0.06 -16.90
C SER A 173 21.71 0.95 -16.87
N ASN A 174 20.49 0.50 -16.57
CA ASN A 174 19.29 1.35 -16.61
C ASN A 174 18.87 1.89 -15.24
N ILE A 175 19.56 1.48 -14.16
CA ILE A 175 19.31 2.00 -12.82
C ILE A 175 20.58 2.59 -12.23
N THR A 176 20.53 3.86 -11.87
CA THR A 176 21.66 4.55 -11.23
C THR A 176 21.24 5.22 -9.92
N GLU A 177 22.20 5.38 -9.01
CA GLU A 177 22.04 6.13 -7.75
C GLU A 177 21.72 7.62 -7.96
N ARG A 178 21.82 8.12 -9.19
CA ARG A 178 21.49 9.51 -9.57
C ARG A 178 20.39 9.56 -10.64
N GLY A 179 19.63 8.48 -10.78
CA GLY A 179 18.58 8.37 -11.78
C GLY A 179 17.39 9.30 -11.50
N VAL A 180 16.66 9.63 -12.56
CA VAL A 180 15.38 10.33 -12.50
C VAL A 180 14.37 9.52 -13.29
N TYR A 181 13.31 9.06 -12.64
CA TYR A 181 12.28 8.22 -13.24
C TYR A 181 10.92 8.88 -13.06
N LEU A 182 10.33 9.36 -14.15
CA LEU A 182 8.97 9.89 -14.19
C LEU A 182 8.12 8.96 -15.03
N PHE A 183 7.04 8.43 -14.45
CA PHE A 183 6.14 7.52 -15.15
C PHE A 183 4.69 7.72 -14.74
N ASN A 184 3.79 7.42 -15.68
CA ASN A 184 2.36 7.33 -15.44
C ASN A 184 2.00 5.90 -14.99
N ILE A 185 1.35 5.76 -13.84
CA ILE A 185 1.04 4.45 -13.23
C ILE A 185 -0.22 3.83 -13.84
N LYS A 186 -1.11 4.61 -14.44
CA LYS A 186 -2.34 4.10 -15.05
C LYS A 186 -2.18 3.68 -16.51
N GLY A 187 -1.03 3.92 -17.14
CA GLY A 187 -0.72 3.48 -18.50
C GLY A 187 -1.87 3.74 -19.49
N LYS A 188 -2.05 4.99 -19.90
CA LYS A 188 -2.80 5.31 -21.12
C LYS A 188 -1.82 5.71 -22.21
#